data_AF-A0A060Z162-F1
#
_entry.id   AF-A0A060Z162-F1
#
_cell.length_a   1.000
_cell.length_b   1.000
_cell.length_c   1.000
_cell.angle_alpha   90.00
_cell.angle_beta   90.00
_cell.angle_gamma   90.00
#
_symmetry.space_group_name_H-M   'P 1'
#
loop_
_entity.id
_entity.type
_entity.pdbx_description
1 polymer ?
#
loop_
_entity_poly.entity_id
_entity_poly.type
_entity_poly.pdbx_seq_one_letter_code
_entity_poly.pdbx_strand_id
1 'polypeptide(L)' 'MVRNLQHQDLNAANCAQVYYGGFWNNDCHFTNPNGIYAWGESTFGIGINWKSWKGYTYSLKAITMKIRPAPA' A
#
# COMPACT_ATOMS: atom_id res chain seq x y z
N MET A 1 6.02 5.56 14.67
CA MET A 1 4.77 5.18 13.98
C MET A 1 4.68 3.66 13.73
N VAL A 2 5.09 2.81 14.68
CA VAL A 2 4.98 1.33 14.57
C VAL A 2 4.08 0.77 15.68
N ARG A 3 3.00 1.48 16.04
CA ARG A 3 2.22 1.08 17.23
C ARG A 3 0.73 0.87 17.03
N ASN A 4 0.15 1.10 15.85
CA ASN A 4 -1.29 0.87 15.65
C ASN A 4 -1.61 0.43 14.21
N LEU A 5 -1.28 -0.82 13.85
CA LEU A 5 -1.70 -1.44 12.58
C LEU A 5 -2.78 -2.50 12.89
N GLN A 6 -3.99 -2.05 13.26
CA GLN A 6 -5.13 -2.93 13.56
C GLN A 6 -6.12 -3.04 12.40
N HIS A 7 -6.23 -4.27 11.91
CA HIS A 7 -7.33 -5.03 11.28
C HIS A 7 -8.73 -4.39 11.15
N GLN A 8 -9.27 -4.37 9.92
CA GLN A 8 -10.69 -4.32 9.56
C GLN A 8 -10.79 -5.08 8.21
N ASP A 9 -10.78 -6.41 8.10
CA ASP A 9 -11.89 -7.33 8.39
C ASP A 9 -11.39 -8.80 8.25
N LEU A 10 -11.80 -9.68 9.17
CA LEU A 10 -12.01 -11.14 9.08
C LEU A 10 -10.95 -12.13 8.51
N ASN A 11 -9.80 -11.71 7.99
CA ASN A 11 -8.73 -12.63 7.60
C ASN A 11 -7.59 -12.64 8.63
N ALA A 12 -7.20 -13.84 9.09
CA ALA A 12 -6.33 -14.08 10.25
C ALA A 12 -4.87 -13.56 10.14
N ALA A 13 -4.51 -12.85 9.07
CA ALA A 13 -3.16 -12.31 8.84
C ALA A 13 -3.17 -10.77 8.86
N ASN A 14 -2.22 -10.17 9.58
CA ASN A 14 -2.07 -8.72 9.61
C ASN A 14 -1.49 -8.24 8.26
N CYS A 15 -2.34 -7.72 7.37
CA CYS A 15 -1.95 -7.29 6.03
C CYS A 15 -0.75 -6.33 6.00
N ALA A 16 -0.62 -5.45 6.99
CA ALA A 16 0.50 -4.53 7.07
C ALA A 16 1.83 -5.25 7.37
N GLN A 17 1.78 -6.36 8.11
CA GLN A 17 2.95 -7.24 8.31
C GLN A 17 3.25 -8.08 7.06
N VAL A 18 2.23 -8.57 6.35
CA VAL A 18 2.40 -9.40 5.16
C VAL A 18 2.95 -8.60 3.98
N TYR A 19 2.44 -7.38 3.76
CA TYR A 19 2.76 -6.54 2.61
C TYR A 19 3.71 -5.39 2.92
N TYR A 20 4.24 -5.32 4.15
CA TYR A 20 5.27 -4.37 4.57
C TYR A 20 4.95 -2.91 4.22
N GLY A 21 3.69 -2.51 4.38
CA GLY A 21 3.22 -1.17 4.06
C GLY A 21 2.00 -0.79 4.89
N GLY A 22 1.97 0.45 5.37
CA GLY A 22 0.85 1.00 6.15
C GLY A 22 0.02 1.95 5.30
N PHE A 23 -1.27 1.69 5.14
CA PHE A 23 -2.22 2.57 4.45
C PHE A 23 -3.65 2.35 4.96
N TRP A 24 -4.64 3.08 4.41
CA TRP A 24 -6.05 2.82 4.68
C TRP A 24 -6.49 1.52 3.99
N ASN A 25 -6.24 0.42 4.69
CA ASN A 25 -6.42 -0.94 4.22
C ASN A 25 -7.81 -1.46 4.65
N ASN A 26 -8.45 -2.26 3.79
CA ASN A 26 -9.67 -3.00 4.09
C ASN A 26 -9.34 -4.51 3.99
N ASP A 27 -9.69 -5.18 2.87
CA ASP A 27 -9.17 -6.51 2.51
C ASP A 27 -7.72 -6.40 1.97
N CYS A 28 -6.79 -6.16 2.89
CA CYS A 28 -5.41 -5.78 2.63
C CYS A 28 -5.28 -4.53 1.77
N HIS A 29 -5.07 -4.61 0.45
CA HIS A 29 -4.96 -3.39 -0.35
C HIS A 29 -5.19 -3.59 -1.85
N PHE A 30 -5.70 -2.52 -2.48
CA PHE A 30 -5.59 -2.31 -3.93
C PHE A 30 -4.36 -1.47 -4.30
N THR A 31 -3.83 -0.73 -3.33
CA THR A 31 -2.71 0.20 -3.50
C THR A 31 -1.85 0.12 -2.25
N ASN A 32 -0.54 -0.02 -2.43
CA ASN A 32 0.42 0.02 -1.34
C ASN A 32 1.37 1.20 -1.54
N PRO A 33 0.92 2.44 -1.33
CA PRO A 33 1.73 3.62 -1.59
C PRO A 33 2.92 3.77 -0.63
N ASN A 34 2.87 3.09 0.51
CA ASN A 34 3.89 3.08 1.55
C ASN A 34 4.59 1.71 1.64
N GLY A 35 4.56 0.92 0.56
CA GLY A 35 5.24 -0.36 0.45
C GLY A 35 6.74 -0.21 0.31
N ILE A 36 7.44 -1.34 0.28
CA ILE A 36 8.90 -1.37 0.09
C ILE A 36 9.22 -0.79 -1.29
N TYR A 37 10.17 0.14 -1.33
CA TYR A 37 10.67 0.62 -2.60
C TYR A 37 11.47 -0.49 -3.30
N ALA A 38 10.89 -1.07 -4.34
CA ALA A 38 11.59 -1.93 -5.29
C ALA A 38 11.73 -1.20 -6.63
N TRP A 39 12.87 -1.37 -7.30
CA TRP A 39 13.17 -0.67 -8.55
C TRP A 39 12.52 -1.37 -9.74
N GLY A 40 11.18 -1.36 -9.81
CA GLY A 40 10.41 -2.06 -10.84
C GLY A 40 9.84 -3.37 -10.32
N GLU A 41 10.36 -4.53 -10.76
CA GLU A 41 9.83 -5.83 -10.36
C GLU A 41 9.83 -5.98 -8.82
N SER A 42 8.74 -6.53 -8.28
CA SER A 42 8.54 -6.65 -6.85
C SER A 42 7.75 -7.91 -6.52
N THR A 43 8.02 -8.48 -5.34
CA THR A 43 7.18 -9.51 -4.75
C THR A 43 5.75 -9.00 -4.62
N PHE A 44 4.78 -9.88 -4.92
CA PHE A 44 3.35 -9.56 -4.94
C PHE A 44 2.93 -8.76 -3.69
N GLY A 45 2.45 -7.54 -3.91
CA GLY A 45 1.86 -6.69 -2.87
C GLY A 45 2.86 -5.96 -1.96
N ILE A 46 4.13 -6.36 -1.95
CA ILE A 46 5.15 -5.79 -1.05
C ILE A 46 5.66 -4.43 -1.55
N GLY A 47 5.82 -4.29 -2.86
CA GLY A 47 6.35 -3.09 -3.50
C GLY A 47 5.42 -1.87 -3.41
N ILE A 48 5.90 -0.69 -3.83
CA ILE A 48 5.02 0.48 -4.03
C ILE A 48 4.09 0.21 -5.22
N ASN A 49 2.92 -0.39 -4.99
CA ASN A 49 2.10 -0.91 -6.08
C ASN A 49 0.72 -0.25 -6.17
N TRP A 50 0.13 -0.32 -7.38
CA TRP A 50 -1.19 0.21 -7.67
C TRP A 50 -1.89 -0.73 -8.66
N LYS A 51 -2.83 -1.54 -8.16
CA LYS A 51 -3.44 -2.65 -8.93
C LYS A 51 -4.02 -2.19 -10.26
N SER A 52 -4.76 -1.09 -10.25
CA SER A 52 -5.43 -0.57 -11.46
C SER A 52 -4.47 0.01 -12.50
N TRP A 53 -3.16 0.09 -12.21
CA TRP A 53 -2.17 0.63 -13.15
C TRP A 53 -1.12 -0.38 -13.58
N LYS A 54 -0.28 -0.87 -12.65
CA LYS A 54 0.84 -1.78 -12.95
C LYS A 54 0.75 -3.13 -12.25
N GLY A 55 -0.40 -3.42 -11.62
CA GLY A 55 -0.61 -4.64 -10.87
C GLY A 55 0.11 -4.65 -9.51
N TYR A 56 0.25 -5.84 -8.93
CA TYR A 56 0.81 -6.05 -7.59
C TYR A 56 2.30 -6.40 -7.58
N THR A 57 2.87 -6.77 -8.73
CA THR A 57 4.26 -7.23 -8.87
C THR A 57 5.20 -6.17 -9.46
N TYR A 58 4.72 -4.93 -9.55
CA TYR A 58 5.51 -3.79 -10.00
C TYR A 58 5.47 -2.68 -8.95
N SER A 59 6.63 -2.33 -8.45
CA SER A 59 6.89 -1.19 -7.60
C SER A 59 7.18 0.05 -8.43
N LEU A 60 6.36 1.08 -8.20
CA LEU A 60 6.48 2.38 -8.84
C LEU A 60 7.77 3.08 -8.42
N LYS A 61 8.43 3.72 -9.38
CA LYS A 61 9.69 4.44 -9.16
C LYS A 61 9.54 5.68 -8.28
N ALA A 62 8.36 6.27 -8.25
CA ALA A 62 8.03 7.43 -7.43
C ALA A 62 6.52 7.50 -7.18
N ILE A 63 6.15 8.05 -6.03
CA ILE A 63 4.77 8.40 -5.69
C ILE A 63 4.77 9.76 -4.99
N THR A 64 3.76 10.57 -5.25
CA THR A 64 3.58 11.86 -4.57
C THR A 64 2.10 12.10 -4.34
N MET A 65 1.70 12.19 -3.07
CA MET A 65 0.35 12.57 -2.67
C MET A 65 0.31 14.06 -2.40
N LYS A 66 -0.68 14.76 -2.98
CA LYS A 66 -0.88 16.20 -2.80
C LYS A 66 -2.34 16.46 -2.51
N ILE A 67 -2.63 17.35 -1.57
CA ILE A 67 -3.98 17.78 -1.23
C ILE A 67 -4.09 19.26 -1.60
N ARG A 68 -5.22 19.65 -2.19
CA ARG A 68 -5.59 21.04 -2.41
C ARG A 68 -6.83 21.34 -1.57
N PRO A 69 -6.93 22.51 -0.90
CA PRO A 69 -8.16 22.92 -0.26
C PRO A 69 -9.35 22.89 -1.23
N ALA A 70 -10.51 22.45 -0.76
CA ALA A 70 -11.75 22.61 -1.50
C ALA A 70 -12.12 24.10 -1.57
N PRO A 71 -12.67 24.60 -2.68
CA PRO A 71 -13.32 25.91 -2.71
C PRO A 71 -14.37 25.99 -1.60
N ALA A 72 -14.52 27.18 -1.01
CA ALA A 72 -15.57 27.46 -0.03
C ALA A 72 -16.96 27.37 -0.67
#